data_AF-A0A7W6T9G8-F1
#
_entry.id   AF-A0A7W6T9G8-F1
#
_cell.length_a   1.000
_cell.length_b   1.000
_cell.length_c   1.000
_cell.angle_alpha   90.00
_cell.angle_beta   90.00
_cell.angle_gamma   90.00
#
_symmetry.space_group_name_H-M   'P 1'
#
loop_
_entity.id
_entity.type
_entity.pdbx_description
1 polymer ?
#
loop_
_entity_poly.entity_id
_entity_poly.type
_entity_poly.pdbx_seq_one_letter_code
_entity_poly.pdbx_strand_id
1 'polypeptide(L)'
;MIKDFKPWLKARQLEVSKKSALGKAIRYTLNHWDGLTRFIDDGRIEIDSNTVERSIKPIGLGKKNYLFAGSEGGAETWAILAPLINTAKLHDVDPRHYLTDVLERIVSGRIKINQLNTLLPWNWKAARDWFGGKARRLISSTARRRELPAHRWRRRKSLRGSRAASPRAHTLARTLKLSELRQQDSIDEAP
;
A
#
# COMPACT_ATOMS: atom_id res chain seq x y z
N MET A 1 17.46 38.08 -4.85
CA MET A 1 16.92 37.81 -3.50
C MET A 1 17.72 36.74 -2.75
N ILE A 2 17.62 35.43 -3.05
CA ILE A 2 18.42 34.41 -2.32
C ILE A 2 19.92 34.46 -2.63
N LYS A 3 20.28 34.82 -3.88
CA LYS A 3 21.67 35.04 -4.30
C LYS A 3 22.39 36.11 -3.47
N ASP A 4 21.64 37.10 -2.98
CA ASP A 4 22.16 38.24 -2.21
C ASP A 4 22.12 37.97 -0.70
N PHE A 5 21.29 37.01 -0.26
CA PHE A 5 21.11 36.67 1.14
C PHE A 5 22.27 35.85 1.72
N LYS A 6 22.84 34.88 0.97
CA LYS A 6 24.01 34.10 1.45
C LYS A 6 25.23 34.98 1.71
N PRO A 7 25.62 35.89 0.78
CA PRO A 7 26.71 36.82 1.04
C PRO A 7 26.43 37.73 2.24
N TRP A 8 25.20 38.24 2.37
CA TRP A 8 24.81 39.06 3.51
C TRP A 8 24.93 38.32 4.86
N LEU A 9 24.47 37.06 4.94
CA LEU A 9 24.64 36.24 6.14
C LEU A 9 26.11 35.98 6.49
N LYS A 10 26.95 35.74 5.48
CA LYS A 10 28.40 35.55 5.68
C LYS A 10 29.07 36.80 6.23
N ALA A 11 28.73 37.97 5.70
CA ALA A 11 29.24 39.25 6.22
C ALA A 11 28.78 39.46 7.67
N ARG A 12 27.49 39.26 7.95
CA ARG A 12 26.92 39.42 9.29
C ARG A 12 27.50 38.43 10.31
N GLN A 13 27.93 37.24 9.87
CA GLN A 13 28.58 36.25 10.73
C GLN A 13 29.91 36.76 11.33
N LEU A 14 30.62 37.64 10.63
CA LEU A 14 31.90 38.19 11.09
C LEU A 14 31.71 39.27 12.17
N GLU A 15 30.60 39.99 12.12
CA GLU A 15 30.26 41.07 13.04
C GLU A 15 29.62 40.58 14.34
N VAL A 16 29.04 39.37 14.33
CA VAL A 16 28.25 38.83 15.44
C VAL A 16 29.06 37.81 16.23
N SER A 17 29.05 37.95 17.57
CA SER A 17 29.71 37.00 18.46
C SER A 17 29.23 35.57 18.23
N LYS A 18 30.17 34.63 18.08
CA LYS A 18 29.91 33.21 17.80
C LYS A 18 29.03 32.54 18.86
N LYS A 19 29.09 33.01 20.11
CA LYS A 19 28.34 32.44 21.25
C LYS A 19 26.91 32.98 21.37
N SER A 20 26.60 34.09 20.70
CA SER A 20 25.26 34.68 20.73
C SER A 20 24.22 33.78 20.04
N ALA A 21 22.94 33.92 20.44
CA ALA A 21 21.84 33.21 19.80
C ALA A 21 21.77 33.50 18.28
N LEU A 22 21.96 34.77 17.90
CA LEU A 22 22.00 35.18 16.49
C LEU A 22 23.18 34.54 15.74
N GLY A 23 24.38 34.56 16.32
CA GLY A 23 25.57 33.94 15.71
C GLY A 23 25.43 32.42 15.55
N LYS A 24 24.73 31.74 16.47
CA LYS A 24 24.37 30.32 16.34
C LYS A 24 23.38 30.09 15.19
N ALA A 25 22.32 30.90 15.11
CA ALA A 25 21.30 30.79 14.06
C ALA A 25 21.89 31.04 12.65
N ILE A 26 22.73 32.06 12.48
CA ILE A 26 23.41 32.34 11.20
C ILE A 26 24.30 31.16 10.80
N ARG A 27 25.09 30.63 11.74
CA ARG A 27 25.97 29.47 11.48
C ARG A 27 25.16 28.23 11.08
N TYR A 28 24.08 27.95 11.80
CA TYR A 28 23.18 26.84 11.50
C TYR A 28 22.60 26.97 10.09
N THR A 29 22.10 28.16 9.74
CA THR A 29 21.55 28.45 8.41
C THR A 29 22.60 28.25 7.31
N LEU A 30 23.83 28.75 7.51
CA LEU A 30 24.91 28.59 6.54
C LEU A 30 25.37 27.13 6.39
N ASN A 31 25.38 26.36 7.48
CA ASN A 31 25.73 24.94 7.45
C ASN A 31 24.70 24.10 6.68
N HIS A 32 23.43 24.50 6.69
CA HIS A 32 22.34 23.79 6.02
C HIS A 32 21.88 24.48 4.72
N TRP A 33 22.67 25.42 4.20
CA TRP A 33 22.28 26.26 3.08
C TRP A 33 21.83 25.46 1.85
N ASP A 34 22.60 24.43 1.50
CA ASP A 34 22.36 23.66 0.28
C ASP A 34 21.07 22.84 0.37
N GLY A 35 20.67 22.41 1.58
CA GLY A 35 19.37 21.79 1.82
C GLY A 35 18.22 22.81 1.77
N LEU A 36 18.39 23.96 2.43
CA LEU A 36 17.38 25.02 2.49
C LEU A 36 17.07 25.66 1.14
N THR A 37 18.02 25.62 0.19
CA THR A 37 17.86 26.20 -1.15
C THR A 37 17.54 25.18 -2.23
N ARG A 38 17.46 23.89 -1.90
CA ARG A 38 17.26 22.80 -2.88
C ARG A 38 15.95 22.93 -3.66
N PHE A 39 14.90 23.47 -3.03
CA PHE A 39 13.59 23.69 -3.67
C PHE A 39 13.65 24.68 -4.85
N ILE A 40 14.68 25.53 -4.92
CA ILE A 40 14.88 26.47 -6.02
C ILE A 40 15.27 25.73 -7.29
N ASP A 41 16.12 24.70 -7.15
CA ASP A 41 16.62 23.91 -8.27
C ASP A 41 15.69 22.73 -8.60
N ASP A 42 14.96 22.22 -7.61
CA ASP A 42 14.03 21.09 -7.76
C ASP A 42 12.62 21.47 -7.28
N GLY A 43 11.75 21.80 -8.24
CA GLY A 43 10.35 22.15 -7.98
C GLY A 43 9.47 20.99 -7.49
N ARG A 44 10.00 19.78 -7.35
CA ARG A 44 9.30 18.66 -6.69
C ARG A 44 9.34 18.78 -5.17
N ILE A 45 10.22 19.62 -4.63
CA ILE A 45 10.40 19.81 -3.19
C ILE A 45 9.51 20.98 -2.75
N GLU A 46 8.66 20.74 -1.75
CA GLU A 46 7.86 21.79 -1.13
C GLU A 46 8.75 22.78 -0.36
N ILE A 47 8.39 24.07 -0.38
CA ILE A 47 9.12 25.12 0.35
C ILE A 47 8.94 25.00 1.87
N ASP A 48 7.84 24.40 2.30
CA ASP A 48 7.48 24.25 3.71
C ASP A 48 7.52 22.78 4.17
N SER A 49 7.62 22.60 5.49
CA SER A 49 7.65 21.29 6.14
C SER A 49 6.26 20.77 6.53
N ASN A 50 5.16 21.41 6.13
CA ASN A 50 3.83 21.08 6.65
C ASN A 50 3.45 19.63 6.37
N THR A 51 3.76 19.12 5.18
CA THR A 51 3.48 17.73 4.80
C THR A 51 4.20 16.75 5.72
N VAL A 52 5.49 17.01 6.00
CA VAL A 52 6.30 16.20 6.92
C VAL A 52 5.77 16.31 8.34
N GLU A 53 5.50 17.52 8.82
CA GLU A 53 4.97 17.78 10.17
C GLU A 53 3.62 17.11 10.40
N ARG A 54 2.71 17.20 9.42
CA ARG A 54 1.42 16.49 9.46
C ARG A 54 1.60 14.99 9.49
N SER A 55 2.60 14.45 8.79
CA SER A 55 2.88 13.01 8.77
C SER A 55 3.46 12.47 10.09
N ILE A 56 4.25 13.28 10.82
CA ILE A 56 4.87 12.88 12.10
C ILE A 56 3.98 13.20 13.31
N LYS A 57 3.07 14.18 13.19
CA LYS A 57 2.18 14.60 14.29
C LYS A 57 1.37 13.44 14.91
N PRO A 58 0.80 12.48 14.16
CA PRO A 58 0.13 11.31 14.74
C PRO A 58 1.04 10.45 15.62
N ILE A 59 2.33 10.37 15.31
CA ILE A 59 3.33 9.62 16.11
C ILE A 59 3.55 10.34 17.45
N GLY A 60 3.67 11.67 17.43
CA GLY A 60 3.80 12.48 18.65
C GLY A 60 2.56 12.45 19.53
N LEU A 61 1.37 12.58 18.94
CA LEU A 61 0.08 12.51 19.66
C LEU A 61 -0.18 11.11 20.21
N GLY A 62 0.19 10.07 19.45
CA GLY A 62 -0.04 8.69 19.83
C GLY A 62 0.75 8.25 21.06
N LYS A 63 1.84 8.92 21.45
CA LYS A 63 2.61 8.63 22.68
C LYS A 63 1.74 8.57 23.95
N LYS A 64 0.64 9.33 24.01
CA LYS A 64 -0.31 9.30 25.15
C LYS A 64 -1.43 8.26 24.99
N ASN A 65 -1.60 7.71 23.79
CA ASN A 65 -2.72 6.82 23.42
C ASN A 65 -2.27 5.39 23.09
N TYR A 66 -0.97 5.13 23.01
CA TYR A 66 -0.42 3.78 22.78
C TYR A 66 -0.48 2.98 24.08
N LEU A 67 -1.63 2.36 24.34
CA LEU A 67 -1.87 1.48 25.50
C LEU A 67 -0.89 0.29 25.59
N PHE A 68 -0.24 -0.06 24.47
CA PHE A 68 0.71 -1.17 24.37
C PHE A 68 2.18 -0.73 24.37
N ALA A 69 2.46 0.57 24.36
CA ALA A 69 3.82 1.11 24.51
C ALA A 69 4.18 1.32 26.00
N GLY A 70 3.64 0.45 26.87
CA GLY A 70 3.94 0.45 28.31
C GLY A 70 5.29 -0.21 28.66
N SER A 71 5.96 -0.82 27.67
CA SER A 71 7.29 -1.40 27.81
C SER A 71 8.23 -0.87 26.74
N GLU A 72 9.54 -0.85 27.05
CA GLU A 72 10.60 -0.41 26.13
C GLU A 72 10.60 -1.20 24.81
N GLY A 73 10.46 -2.53 24.88
CA GLY A 73 10.37 -3.37 23.68
C GLY A 73 9.12 -3.12 22.84
N GLY A 74 8.00 -2.73 23.45
CA GLY A 74 6.80 -2.29 22.73
C GLY A 74 7.03 -0.98 21.97
N ALA A 75 7.77 -0.04 22.58
CA ALA A 75 8.16 1.20 21.95
C ALA A 75 9.13 0.98 20.78
N GLU A 76 10.10 0.09 20.93
CA GLU A 76 11.05 -0.29 19.86
C GLU A 76 10.31 -0.91 18.67
N THR A 77 9.43 -1.88 18.93
CA THR A 77 8.61 -2.51 17.90
C THR A 77 7.75 -1.48 17.15
N TRP A 78 7.13 -0.55 17.90
CA TRP A 78 6.35 0.52 17.29
C TRP A 78 7.21 1.48 16.45
N ALA A 79 8.42 1.80 16.89
CA ALA A 79 9.35 2.64 16.14
C ALA A 79 9.76 2.00 14.81
N ILE A 80 9.78 0.67 14.72
CA ILE A 80 10.01 -0.07 13.47
C ILE A 80 8.76 -0.08 12.58
N LEU A 81 7.58 -0.32 13.16
CA LEU A 81 6.32 -0.44 12.40
C LEU A 81 5.79 0.90 11.88
N ALA A 82 5.93 1.98 12.65
CA ALA A 82 5.37 3.28 12.29
C ALA A 82 5.91 3.83 10.94
N PRO A 83 7.22 3.78 10.63
CA PRO A 83 7.74 4.14 9.31
C PRO A 83 7.20 3.26 8.19
N LEU A 84 7.05 1.95 8.40
CA LEU A 84 6.50 1.03 7.39
C LEU A 84 5.05 1.37 7.05
N ILE A 85 4.25 1.63 8.08
CA ILE A 85 2.84 2.03 7.93
C ILE A 85 2.74 3.39 7.24
N ASN A 86 3.54 4.38 7.65
CA ASN A 86 3.54 5.70 7.01
C ASN A 86 3.97 5.62 5.55
N THR A 87 4.97 4.80 5.22
CA THR A 87 5.42 4.60 3.83
C THR A 87 4.32 3.94 3.00
N ALA A 88 3.63 2.92 3.53
CA ALA A 88 2.48 2.32 2.84
C ALA A 88 1.38 3.35 2.55
N LYS A 89 1.03 4.19 3.54
CA LYS A 89 0.06 5.27 3.36
C LYS A 89 0.50 6.30 2.31
N LEU A 90 1.78 6.68 2.30
CA LEU A 90 2.35 7.63 1.34
C LEU A 90 2.23 7.14 -0.12
N HIS A 91 2.21 5.81 -0.32
CA HIS A 91 2.06 5.19 -1.63
C HIS A 91 0.61 4.75 -1.95
N ASP A 92 -0.38 5.23 -1.19
CA ASP A 92 -1.80 4.83 -1.31
C ASP A 92 -2.00 3.31 -1.24
N VAL A 93 -1.26 2.64 -0.36
CA VAL A 93 -1.38 1.21 -0.10
C VAL A 93 -2.08 1.02 1.24
N ASP A 94 -3.09 0.12 1.29
CA ASP A 94 -3.71 -0.27 2.56
C ASP A 94 -2.66 -0.93 3.48
N PRO A 95 -2.29 -0.32 4.62
CA PRO A 95 -1.19 -0.81 5.44
C PRO A 95 -1.45 -2.19 6.03
N ARG A 96 -2.71 -2.50 6.35
CA ARG A 96 -3.08 -3.81 6.89
C ARG A 96 -2.82 -4.90 5.86
N HIS A 97 -3.36 -4.76 4.66
CA HIS A 97 -3.17 -5.73 3.59
C HIS A 97 -1.70 -5.89 3.19
N TYR A 98 -0.96 -4.78 3.12
CA TYR A 98 0.47 -4.81 2.87
C TYR A 98 1.23 -5.60 3.92
N LEU A 99 1.06 -5.28 5.21
CA LEU A 99 1.77 -5.96 6.30
C LEU A 99 1.40 -7.44 6.39
N THR A 100 0.14 -7.81 6.21
CA THR A 100 -0.27 -9.22 6.22
C THR A 100 0.43 -10.03 5.13
N ASP A 101 0.43 -9.54 3.88
CA ASP A 101 1.05 -10.23 2.76
C ASP A 101 2.58 -10.27 2.88
N VAL A 102 3.21 -9.18 3.32
CA VAL A 102 4.67 -9.10 3.56
C VAL A 102 5.09 -10.11 4.63
N LEU A 103 4.41 -10.12 5.79
CA LEU A 103 4.74 -11.03 6.88
C LEU A 103 4.49 -12.48 6.50
N GLU A 104 3.39 -12.79 5.80
CA GLU A 104 3.10 -14.14 5.31
C GLU A 104 4.21 -14.65 4.38
N ARG A 105 4.69 -13.81 3.44
CA ARG A 105 5.75 -14.19 2.50
C ARG A 105 7.10 -14.40 3.18
N ILE A 106 7.41 -13.63 4.22
CA ILE A 106 8.64 -13.78 5.01
C ILE A 106 8.58 -15.08 5.82
N VAL A 107 7.50 -15.29 6.58
CA VAL A 107 7.34 -16.47 7.45
C VAL A 107 7.26 -17.76 6.64
N SER A 108 6.59 -17.74 5.49
CA SER A 108 6.46 -18.90 4.60
C SER A 108 7.74 -19.22 3.82
N GLY A 109 8.81 -18.40 3.94
CA GLY A 109 10.05 -18.56 3.18
C GLY A 109 9.91 -18.35 1.66
N ARG A 110 8.77 -17.82 1.19
CA ARG A 110 8.51 -17.54 -0.23
C ARG A 110 9.46 -16.48 -0.79
N ILE A 111 10.01 -15.64 0.07
CA ILE A 111 10.95 -14.57 -0.28
C ILE A 111 12.23 -14.74 0.50
N LYS A 112 13.35 -14.69 -0.22
CA LYS A 112 14.70 -14.73 0.36
C LYS A 112 15.16 -13.32 0.77
N ILE A 113 16.13 -13.25 1.68
CA ILE A 113 16.69 -11.97 2.18
C ILE A 113 17.17 -11.05 1.05
N ASN A 114 17.73 -11.61 -0.03
CA ASN A 114 18.20 -10.85 -1.18
C ASN A 114 17.07 -10.28 -2.08
N GLN A 115 15.80 -10.59 -1.78
CA GLN A 115 14.62 -10.16 -2.53
C GLN A 115 13.73 -9.19 -1.73
N LEU A 116 14.19 -8.70 -0.58
CA LEU A 116 13.42 -7.77 0.26
C LEU A 116 13.03 -6.47 -0.47
N ASN A 117 13.82 -6.05 -1.45
CA ASN A 117 13.50 -4.91 -2.31
C ASN A 117 12.15 -5.07 -3.05
N THR A 118 11.72 -6.30 -3.34
CA THR A 118 10.42 -6.58 -3.98
C THR A 118 9.24 -6.33 -3.04
N LEU A 119 9.49 -6.34 -1.73
CA LEU A 119 8.48 -6.12 -0.71
C LEU A 119 8.25 -4.64 -0.42
N LEU A 120 9.06 -3.72 -0.95
CA LEU A 120 8.86 -2.29 -0.71
C LEU A 120 7.48 -1.84 -1.23
N PRO A 121 6.76 -0.92 -0.56
CA PRO A 121 5.36 -0.63 -0.86
C PRO A 121 5.06 -0.29 -2.33
N TRP A 122 5.96 0.45 -2.98
CA TRP A 122 5.84 0.81 -4.40
C TRP A 122 6.03 -0.37 -5.35
N ASN A 123 6.97 -1.27 -5.07
CA ASN A 123 7.20 -2.49 -5.86
C ASN A 123 6.10 -3.51 -5.63
N TRP A 124 5.65 -3.65 -4.38
CA TRP A 124 4.54 -4.50 -3.99
C TRP A 124 3.24 -4.07 -4.69
N LYS A 125 2.94 -2.76 -4.69
CA LYS A 125 1.79 -2.18 -5.40
C LYS A 125 1.88 -2.44 -6.90
N ALA A 126 3.01 -2.11 -7.53
CA ALA A 126 3.22 -2.32 -8.97
C ALA A 126 3.04 -3.79 -9.39
N ALA A 127 3.56 -4.74 -8.61
CA ALA A 127 3.37 -6.15 -8.88
C ALA A 127 1.88 -6.53 -8.88
N ARG A 128 1.10 -6.07 -7.90
CA ARG A 128 -0.32 -6.40 -7.77
C ARG A 128 -1.20 -5.71 -8.79
N ASP A 129 -0.91 -4.45 -9.12
CA ASP A 129 -1.59 -3.70 -10.17
C ASP A 129 -1.41 -4.37 -11.54
N TRP A 130 -0.22 -4.93 -11.79
CA TRP A 130 0.04 -5.72 -13.00
C TRP A 130 -0.87 -6.96 -13.07
N PHE A 131 -0.99 -7.74 -11.99
CA PHE A 131 -1.86 -8.91 -11.95
C PHE A 131 -3.34 -8.54 -12.09
N GLY A 132 -3.81 -7.51 -11.38
CA GLY A 132 -5.19 -7.02 -11.47
C GLY A 132 -5.55 -6.45 -12.84
N GLY A 133 -4.61 -5.74 -13.49
CA GLY A 133 -4.77 -5.22 -14.84
C GLY A 133 -4.77 -6.29 -15.93
N LYS A 134 -4.01 -7.39 -15.73
CA LYS A 134 -4.04 -8.56 -16.62
C LYS A 134 -5.36 -9.32 -16.51
N ALA A 135 -5.85 -9.57 -15.29
CA ALA A 135 -7.14 -10.20 -15.05
C ALA A 135 -8.31 -9.41 -15.67
N ARG A 136 -8.34 -8.07 -15.51
CA ARG A 136 -9.37 -7.22 -16.13
C ARG A 136 -9.35 -7.25 -17.66
N ARG A 137 -8.17 -7.28 -18.29
CA ARG A 137 -8.04 -7.42 -19.76
C ARG A 137 -8.44 -8.80 -20.27
N LEU A 138 -8.17 -9.85 -19.50
CA LEU A 138 -8.60 -11.20 -19.84
C LEU A 138 -10.12 -11.37 -19.72
N ILE A 139 -10.74 -10.76 -18.72
CA ILE A 139 -12.21 -10.77 -18.55
C ILE A 139 -12.91 -9.94 -19.62
N SER A 140 -12.39 -8.76 -19.99
CA SER A 140 -12.99 -7.93 -21.05
C SER A 140 -12.80 -8.50 -22.46
N SER A 141 -11.69 -9.20 -22.72
CA SER A 141 -11.48 -9.90 -24.00
C SER A 141 -12.31 -11.18 -24.13
N THR A 142 -12.58 -11.89 -23.03
CA THR A 142 -13.54 -13.01 -23.03
C THR A 142 -14.99 -12.56 -23.04
N ALA A 143 -15.33 -11.42 -22.42
CA ALA A 143 -16.67 -10.82 -22.48
C ALA A 143 -17.04 -10.37 -23.91
N ARG A 144 -16.09 -9.85 -24.69
CA ARG A 144 -16.30 -9.46 -26.10
C ARG A 144 -16.56 -10.66 -27.03
N ARG A 145 -16.25 -11.88 -26.60
CA ARG A 145 -16.48 -13.11 -27.39
C ARG A 145 -17.86 -13.76 -27.13
N ARG A 146 -18.64 -13.22 -26.20
CA ARG A 146 -19.98 -13.70 -25.80
C ARG A 146 -21.12 -12.74 -26.15
N GLU A 147 -20.91 -11.79 -27.05
CA GLU A 147 -22.01 -11.12 -27.73
C GLU A 147 -22.58 -12.09 -28.78
N LEU A 148 -23.51 -12.93 -28.34
CA LEU A 148 -24.38 -13.67 -29.25
C LEU A 148 -25.18 -12.63 -30.08
N PRO A 149 -25.17 -12.71 -31.42
CA PRO A 149 -25.88 -11.73 -32.22
C PRO A 149 -27.39 -11.74 -31.91
N ALA A 150 -27.92 -10.57 -31.54
CA ALA A 150 -29.33 -10.35 -31.17
C ALA A 150 -30.34 -10.76 -32.27
N HIS A 151 -29.89 -10.96 -33.51
CA HIS A 151 -30.74 -11.41 -34.62
C HIS A 151 -31.07 -12.93 -34.57
N ARG A 152 -30.41 -13.74 -33.72
CA ARG A 152 -30.67 -15.18 -33.60
C ARG A 152 -31.66 -15.54 -32.47
N TRP A 153 -32.26 -14.54 -31.82
CA TRP A 153 -33.28 -14.75 -30.78
C TRP A 153 -34.73 -14.75 -31.31
N ARG A 154 -34.97 -14.34 -32.56
CA ARG A 154 -36.31 -14.17 -33.15
C ARG A 154 -36.83 -15.38 -33.95
N ARG A 155 -36.31 -16.59 -33.70
CA ARG A 155 -36.76 -17.84 -34.37
C ARG A 155 -36.73 -19.09 -33.47
N ARG A 156 -36.87 -18.93 -32.15
CA ARG A 156 -36.91 -20.08 -31.22
C ARG A 156 -37.97 -19.97 -30.11
N LYS A 157 -39.00 -19.14 -30.31
CA LYS A 157 -40.18 -19.02 -29.44
C LYS A 157 -41.50 -19.42 -30.13
N SER A 158 -41.46 -20.07 -31.30
CA SER A 158 -42.68 -20.56 -32.01
C SER A 158 -42.77 -22.07 -32.17
N LEU A 159 -41.83 -22.85 -31.62
CA LEU A 159 -41.89 -24.33 -31.60
C LEU A 159 -41.58 -24.86 -30.21
N ARG A 160 -42.46 -24.56 -29.27
CA ARG A 160 -42.70 -25.39 -28.09
C ARG A 160 -44.07 -25.07 -27.48
N GLY A 161 -45.10 -25.17 -28.31
CA GLY A 161 -46.42 -25.48 -27.81
C GLY A 161 -46.44 -26.94 -27.37
N SER A 162 -46.92 -27.17 -26.15
CA SER A 162 -47.40 -28.45 -25.63
C SER A 162 -46.38 -29.58 -25.45
N ARG A 163 -45.94 -29.78 -24.20
CA ARG A 163 -46.22 -30.99 -23.41
C ARG A 163 -45.32 -31.08 -22.16
N ALA A 164 -45.98 -31.38 -21.05
CA ALA A 164 -45.49 -32.05 -19.84
C ALA A 164 -44.41 -31.35 -18.99
N ALA A 165 -44.86 -30.89 -17.81
CA ALA A 165 -44.06 -30.87 -16.61
C ALA A 165 -43.47 -32.27 -16.34
N SER A 166 -42.16 -32.36 -16.11
CA SER A 166 -41.50 -33.57 -15.59
C SER A 166 -40.62 -33.23 -14.37
N PRO A 167 -40.90 -33.81 -13.18
CA PRO A 167 -40.26 -33.48 -11.89
C PRO A 167 -38.82 -34.03 -11.68
N ARG A 168 -37.85 -33.74 -12.55
CA ARG A 168 -36.47 -34.28 -12.44
C ARG A 168 -35.35 -33.23 -12.31
N ALA A 169 -35.62 -32.12 -11.63
CA ALA A 169 -34.59 -31.11 -11.32
C ALA A 169 -34.09 -31.14 -9.87
N HIS A 170 -34.64 -31.99 -9.00
CA HIS A 170 -34.25 -32.06 -7.57
C HIS A 170 -33.24 -33.15 -7.22
N THR A 171 -32.84 -34.01 -8.16
CA THR A 171 -32.02 -35.19 -7.87
C THR A 171 -30.51 -34.96 -8.05
N LEU A 172 -30.09 -33.92 -8.80
CA LEU A 172 -28.66 -33.64 -9.06
C LEU A 172 -28.02 -32.66 -8.07
N ALA A 173 -28.82 -31.91 -7.31
CA ALA A 173 -28.32 -31.04 -6.24
C ALA A 173 -27.95 -31.81 -4.95
N ARG A 174 -28.37 -33.08 -4.82
CA ARG A 174 -28.12 -33.91 -3.63
C ARG A 174 -26.87 -34.79 -3.78
N THR A 175 -26.44 -35.10 -5.00
CA THR A 175 -25.26 -35.93 -5.27
C THR A 175 -23.93 -35.16 -5.17
N LEU A 176 -23.93 -33.85 -5.42
CA LEU A 176 -22.72 -33.01 -5.28
C LEU A 176 -22.41 -32.63 -3.82
N LYS A 177 -23.44 -32.51 -2.96
CA LYS A 177 -23.26 -32.16 -1.54
C LYS A 177 -22.77 -33.34 -0.69
N LEU A 178 -22.94 -34.59 -1.17
CA LEU A 178 -22.47 -35.81 -0.50
C LEU A 178 -21.03 -36.19 -0.89
N SER A 179 -20.49 -35.70 -2.02
CA SER A 179 -19.07 -35.89 -2.36
C SER A 179 -18.15 -34.93 -1.63
N GLU A 180 -18.61 -33.72 -1.29
CA GLU A 180 -17.84 -32.76 -0.47
C GLU A 180 -17.74 -33.22 0.99
N LEU A 181 -18.80 -33.78 1.57
CA LEU A 181 -18.77 -34.28 2.96
C LEU A 181 -17.90 -35.53 3.15
N ARG A 182 -17.57 -36.28 2.09
CA ARG A 182 -16.70 -37.48 2.18
C ARG A 182 -15.21 -37.15 2.03
N GLN A 183 -14.86 -35.94 1.60
CA GLN A 183 -13.47 -35.47 1.52
C GLN A 183 -13.00 -34.77 2.80
N GLN A 184 -13.91 -34.28 3.65
CA GLN A 184 -13.57 -33.72 4.95
C GLN A 184 -13.17 -34.78 5.99
N ASP A 185 -13.82 -35.96 5.99
CA ASP A 185 -13.56 -37.01 6.99
C ASP A 185 -12.24 -37.80 6.76
N SER A 186 -11.53 -37.57 5.64
CA SER A 186 -10.28 -38.29 5.31
C SER A 186 -9.01 -37.53 5.71
N ILE A 187 -9.10 -36.34 6.31
CA ILE A 187 -7.94 -35.50 6.68
C ILE A 187 -7.63 -35.55 8.18
N ASP A 188 -8.53 -36.09 9.02
CA ASP A 188 -8.36 -36.16 10.48
C ASP A 188 -7.92 -37.55 11.03
N GLU A 189 -7.59 -38.52 10.17
CA GLU A 189 -7.01 -39.81 10.59
C GLU A 189 -5.67 -40.11 9.89
N ALA A 190 -4.56 -39.61 10.46
CA ALA A 190 -3.26 -40.29 10.45
C ALA A 190 -2.36 -39.68 11.55
N PRO A 191 -1.57 -40.50 12.26
CA PRO A 191 -0.94 -40.16 13.54
C PRO A 191 0.23 -39.17 13.47
#